data_AF-A0A956FW83-F1
#
_entry.id   AF-A0A956FW83-F1
#
_cell.length_a   1.000
_cell.length_b   1.000
_cell.length_c   1.000
_cell.angle_alpha   90.00
_cell.angle_beta   90.00
_cell.angle_gamma   90.00
#
_symmetry.space_group_name_H-M   'P 1'
#
loop_
_entity.id
_entity.type
_entity.pdbx_description
1 polymer ?
#
loop_
_entity_poly.entity_id
_entity_poly.type
_entity_poly.pdbx_seq_one_letter_code
_entity_poly.pdbx_strand_id
1 'polypeptide(L)'
;LADGLLGKGETTRACAHLRAIVSIDPQKAQHHADLARCLGAAGQWELAQDAIVDGRGRLRGSASALDRAAADVSSRMIPALAPDNLHSYADLKATLTWTGGVDLDVAFVDSRGRRLSALRREGILVRERDGEETVTMRSVSKPVFVEVSRKGVGGGVKGPPVSATLKIKTGDQTKTFDITSDHATLRLAKVSWSR
;
A
#
# COMPACT_ATOMS: atom_id res chain seq x y z
N LEU A 1 -3.38 -2.98 -29.37
CA LEU A 1 -1.90 -2.87 -29.55
C LEU A 1 -1.16 -3.20 -28.25
N ALA A 2 -1.48 -2.56 -27.12
CA ALA A 2 -0.85 -2.85 -25.83
C ALA A 2 -0.97 -4.34 -25.42
N ASP A 3 -2.16 -4.94 -25.52
CA ASP A 3 -2.37 -6.36 -25.20
C ASP A 3 -1.54 -7.32 -26.08
N GLY A 4 -1.40 -6.98 -27.35
CA GLY A 4 -0.58 -7.74 -28.30
C GLY A 4 0.93 -7.64 -28.04
N LEU A 5 1.39 -6.56 -27.39
CA LEU A 5 2.78 -6.40 -26.96
C LEU A 5 3.05 -7.12 -25.64
N LEU A 6 2.09 -7.10 -24.71
CA LEU A 6 2.15 -7.89 -23.47
C LEU A 6 2.22 -9.39 -23.76
N GLY A 7 1.42 -9.88 -24.71
CA GLY A 7 1.47 -11.28 -25.16
C GLY A 7 2.78 -11.70 -25.83
N LYS A 8 3.60 -10.74 -26.29
CA LYS A 8 4.92 -10.97 -26.90
C LYS A 8 6.09 -10.76 -25.92
N GLY A 9 5.81 -10.45 -24.65
CA GLY A 9 6.84 -10.13 -23.65
C GLY A 9 7.49 -8.75 -23.84
N GLU A 10 6.98 -7.90 -24.74
CA GLU A 10 7.48 -6.54 -24.99
C GLU A 10 6.90 -5.52 -23.99
N THR A 11 7.01 -5.83 -22.69
CA THR A 11 6.34 -5.10 -21.61
C THR A 11 6.71 -3.62 -21.57
N THR A 12 7.97 -3.25 -21.83
CA THR A 12 8.41 -1.85 -21.87
C THR A 12 7.70 -1.02 -22.95
N ARG A 13 7.56 -1.58 -24.16
CA ARG A 13 6.86 -0.91 -25.27
C ARG A 13 5.35 -0.86 -25.04
N ALA A 14 4.78 -1.92 -24.46
CA ALA A 14 3.36 -1.94 -24.08
C ALA A 14 3.04 -0.80 -23.10
N CYS A 15 3.87 -0.62 -22.06
CA CYS A 15 3.65 0.43 -21.07
C CYS A 15 3.86 1.84 -21.65
N ALA A 16 4.81 2.00 -22.58
CA ALA A 16 5.00 3.27 -23.29
C ALA A 16 3.75 3.67 -24.11
N HIS A 17 3.13 2.72 -24.81
CA HIS A 17 1.87 2.97 -25.52
C HIS A 17 0.72 3.32 -24.57
N LEU A 18 0.63 2.65 -23.42
CA LEU A 18 -0.40 2.95 -22.43
C LEU A 18 -0.22 4.36 -21.82
N ARG A 19 1.03 4.83 -21.64
CA ARG A 19 1.28 6.24 -21.26
C ARG A 19 0.74 7.22 -22.31
N ALA A 20 0.94 6.92 -23.59
CA ALA A 20 0.39 7.75 -24.66
C ALA A 20 -1.15 7.77 -24.65
N ILE A 21 -1.80 6.62 -24.41
CA ILE A 21 -3.26 6.53 -24.30
C ILE A 21 -3.77 7.37 -23.11
N VAL A 22 -3.12 7.29 -21.96
CA VAL A 22 -3.44 8.14 -20.80
C VAL A 22 -3.27 9.63 -21.11
N SER A 23 -2.28 10.00 -21.93
CA SER A 23 -2.10 11.39 -22.37
C SER A 23 -3.22 11.88 -23.28
N ILE A 24 -3.85 10.99 -24.06
CA ILE A 24 -4.93 11.33 -24.99
C ILE A 24 -6.25 11.50 -24.24
N ASP A 25 -6.58 10.57 -23.36
CA ASP A 25 -7.79 10.62 -22.52
C ASP A 25 -7.44 10.39 -21.05
N PRO A 26 -7.02 11.46 -20.34
CA PRO A 26 -6.59 11.35 -18.96
C PRO A 26 -7.74 11.20 -17.96
N GLN A 27 -9.00 11.33 -18.40
CA GLN A 27 -10.16 11.29 -17.49
C GLN A 27 -10.79 9.91 -17.38
N LYS A 28 -10.28 8.93 -18.15
CA LYS A 28 -10.82 7.58 -18.21
C LYS A 28 -10.08 6.62 -17.28
N ALA A 29 -10.82 6.09 -16.30
CA ALA A 29 -10.31 5.20 -15.26
C ALA A 29 -9.62 3.94 -15.83
N GLN A 30 -10.16 3.41 -16.92
CA GLN A 30 -9.62 2.21 -17.55
C GLN A 30 -8.18 2.42 -18.08
N HIS A 31 -7.88 3.60 -18.64
CA HIS A 31 -6.54 3.87 -19.21
C HIS A 31 -5.46 3.95 -18.13
N HIS A 32 -5.75 4.62 -17.02
CA HIS A 32 -4.88 4.62 -15.86
C HIS A 32 -4.74 3.22 -15.25
N ALA A 33 -5.83 2.45 -15.18
CA ALA A 33 -5.81 1.09 -14.67
C ALA A 33 -4.94 0.15 -15.52
N ASP A 34 -5.03 0.25 -16.84
CA ASP A 34 -4.23 -0.57 -17.77
C ASP A 34 -2.74 -0.20 -17.68
N LEU A 35 -2.42 1.10 -17.61
CA LEU A 35 -1.06 1.57 -17.42
C LEU A 35 -0.47 1.08 -16.09
N ALA A 36 -1.21 1.22 -14.99
CA ALA A 36 -0.76 0.76 -13.67
C ALA A 36 -0.49 -0.74 -13.64
N ARG A 37 -1.38 -1.56 -14.23
CA ARG A 37 -1.19 -3.01 -14.35
C ARG A 37 0.04 -3.37 -15.19
N CYS A 38 0.25 -2.67 -16.31
CA CYS A 38 1.44 -2.88 -17.15
C CYS A 38 2.74 -2.60 -16.37
N LEU A 39 2.78 -1.48 -15.66
CA LEU A 39 3.96 -1.08 -14.87
C LEU A 39 4.21 -2.06 -13.72
N GLY A 40 3.15 -2.52 -13.05
CA GLY A 40 3.27 -3.57 -12.04
C GLY A 40 3.80 -4.88 -12.61
N ALA A 41 3.28 -5.34 -13.75
CA ALA A 41 3.78 -6.54 -14.43
C ALA A 41 5.25 -6.40 -14.87
N ALA A 42 5.73 -5.19 -15.13
CA ALA A 42 7.13 -4.88 -15.43
C ALA A 42 8.02 -4.75 -14.17
N GLY A 43 7.48 -4.92 -12.96
CA GLY A 43 8.18 -4.69 -11.70
C GLY A 43 8.44 -3.22 -11.36
N GLN A 44 7.86 -2.28 -12.13
CA GLN A 44 8.02 -0.84 -11.95
C GLN A 44 6.97 -0.30 -10.96
N TRP A 45 7.01 -0.80 -9.72
CA TRP A 45 5.95 -0.61 -8.73
C TRP A 45 5.71 0.86 -8.34
N GLU A 46 6.77 1.65 -8.23
CA GLU A 46 6.67 3.09 -7.93
C GLU A 46 5.92 3.83 -9.05
N LEU A 47 6.27 3.55 -10.31
CA LEU A 47 5.61 4.15 -11.48
C LEU A 47 4.16 3.67 -11.61
N ALA A 48 3.88 2.41 -11.26
CA ALA A 48 2.51 1.89 -11.22
C ALA A 48 1.65 2.66 -10.21
N GLN A 49 2.21 2.96 -9.03
CA GLN A 49 1.54 3.79 -8.03
C GLN A 49 1.35 5.23 -8.51
N ASP A 50 2.37 5.84 -9.10
CA ASP A 50 2.26 7.21 -9.60
C ASP A 50 1.15 7.33 -10.64
N ALA A 51 1.00 6.32 -11.52
CA ALA A 51 -0.12 6.25 -12.45
C ALA A 51 -1.48 6.13 -11.75
N ILE A 52 -1.58 5.39 -10.64
CA ILE A 52 -2.81 5.31 -9.82
C ILE A 52 -3.15 6.66 -9.19
N VAL A 53 -2.15 7.35 -8.63
CA VAL A 53 -2.33 8.65 -7.97
C VAL A 53 -2.70 9.73 -8.99
N ASP A 54 -2.00 9.78 -10.12
CA ASP A 54 -2.30 10.70 -11.22
C ASP A 54 -3.72 10.47 -11.76
N GLY A 55 -4.09 9.20 -11.99
CA GLY A 55 -5.44 8.83 -12.39
C GLY A 55 -6.48 9.38 -11.43
N ARG A 56 -6.39 9.08 -10.14
CA ARG A 56 -7.33 9.57 -9.12
C ARG A 56 -7.49 11.09 -9.11
N GLY A 57 -6.44 11.84 -9.43
CA GLY A 57 -6.49 13.30 -9.53
C GLY A 57 -7.20 13.83 -10.78
N ARG A 58 -7.33 13.03 -11.84
CA ARG A 58 -7.83 13.46 -13.15
C ARG A 58 -9.21 12.91 -13.54
N LEU A 59 -9.65 11.83 -12.90
CA LEU A 59 -10.93 11.19 -13.23
C LEU A 59 -12.12 12.12 -13.02
N ARG A 60 -13.08 12.03 -13.94
CA ARG A 60 -14.43 12.57 -13.79
C ARG A 60 -15.40 11.42 -13.95
N GLY A 61 -15.73 10.75 -12.83
CA GLY A 61 -16.65 9.60 -12.82
C GLY A 61 -16.13 8.42 -12.01
N SER A 62 -16.62 7.21 -12.33
CA SER A 62 -16.32 5.99 -11.57
C SER A 62 -14.83 5.64 -11.61
N ALA A 63 -14.23 5.44 -10.43
CA ALA A 63 -12.86 4.99 -10.27
C ALA A 63 -12.73 3.46 -10.18
N SER A 64 -13.81 2.70 -10.35
CA SER A 64 -13.85 1.25 -10.07
C SER A 64 -12.79 0.40 -10.80
N ALA A 65 -12.45 0.73 -12.05
CA ALA A 65 -11.37 0.06 -12.77
C ALA A 65 -9.99 0.39 -12.19
N LEU A 66 -9.78 1.65 -11.81
CA LEU A 66 -8.55 2.14 -11.21
C LEU A 66 -8.36 1.60 -9.79
N ASP A 67 -9.44 1.49 -9.01
CA ASP A 67 -9.39 0.93 -7.66
C ASP A 67 -9.07 -0.57 -7.67
N ARG A 68 -9.62 -1.32 -8.64
CA ARG A 68 -9.24 -2.73 -8.86
C ARG A 68 -7.77 -2.88 -9.25
N ALA A 69 -7.28 -2.03 -10.16
CA ALA A 69 -5.87 -2.03 -10.53
C ALA A 69 -4.98 -1.64 -9.34
N ALA A 70 -5.41 -0.69 -8.51
CA ALA A 70 -4.68 -0.32 -7.30
C ALA A 70 -4.59 -1.47 -6.28
N ALA A 71 -5.68 -2.24 -6.12
CA ALA A 71 -5.67 -3.43 -5.27
C ALA A 71 -4.73 -4.52 -5.80
N ASP A 72 -4.75 -4.79 -7.12
CA ASP A 72 -3.87 -5.79 -7.76
C ASP A 72 -2.39 -5.39 -7.73
N VAL A 73 -2.08 -4.11 -8.01
CA VAL A 73 -0.71 -3.60 -7.90
C VAL A 73 -0.23 -3.68 -6.45
N SER A 74 -1.06 -3.27 -5.49
CA SER A 74 -0.71 -3.34 -4.07
C SER A 74 -0.48 -4.77 -3.60
N SER A 75 -1.33 -5.73 -3.99
CA SER A 75 -1.21 -7.13 -3.56
C SER A 75 0.05 -7.81 -4.09
N ARG A 76 0.53 -7.44 -5.29
CA ARG A 76 1.76 -7.98 -5.90
C ARG A 76 3.03 -7.27 -5.44
N MET A 77 2.94 -5.97 -5.18
CA MET A 77 4.07 -5.16 -4.71
C MET A 77 4.50 -5.57 -3.28
N ILE A 78 3.53 -5.86 -2.39
CA ILE A 78 3.79 -6.15 -0.97
C ILE A 78 4.74 -7.36 -0.79
N PRO A 79 4.52 -8.53 -1.43
CA PRO A 79 5.44 -9.67 -1.32
C PRO A 79 6.77 -9.46 -2.02
N ALA A 80 6.78 -8.84 -3.21
CA ALA A 80 8.00 -8.66 -4.01
C ALA A 80 9.03 -7.72 -3.36
N LEU A 81 8.58 -6.85 -2.45
CA LEU A 81 9.38 -5.85 -1.75
C LEU A 81 9.41 -6.07 -0.23
N ALA A 82 9.09 -7.28 0.27
CA ALA A 82 9.21 -7.59 1.69
C ALA A 82 10.61 -8.16 1.98
N PRO A 83 11.60 -7.35 2.42
CA PRO A 83 12.83 -7.91 2.95
C PRO A 83 12.53 -8.64 4.25
N ASP A 84 13.09 -9.84 4.42
CA ASP A 84 13.05 -10.57 5.69
C ASP A 84 13.71 -9.80 6.84
N ASN A 85 14.58 -8.85 6.49
CA ASN A 85 15.33 -8.03 7.43
C ASN A 85 14.66 -6.67 7.66
N LEU A 86 14.43 -6.35 8.93
CA LEU A 86 13.98 -5.04 9.39
C LEU A 86 15.17 -4.14 9.71
N HIS A 87 14.95 -2.83 9.79
CA HIS A 87 15.97 -1.90 10.28
C HIS A 87 16.36 -2.22 11.74
N SER A 88 17.66 -2.40 12.01
CA SER A 88 18.18 -2.54 13.39
C SER A 88 17.97 -1.27 14.22
N TYR A 89 18.09 -0.10 13.59
CA TYR A 89 17.83 1.22 14.16
C TYR A 89 16.82 1.94 13.28
N ALA A 90 15.62 2.18 13.81
CA ALA A 90 14.55 2.90 13.14
C ALA A 90 13.90 3.89 14.10
N ASP A 91 13.61 5.10 13.62
CA ASP A 91 12.85 6.11 14.36
C ASP A 91 11.47 5.57 14.74
N LEU A 92 10.82 4.83 13.84
CA LEU A 92 9.50 4.27 14.07
C LEU A 92 9.45 2.79 13.71
N LYS A 93 8.91 1.99 14.62
CA LYS A 93 8.56 0.59 14.40
C LYS A 93 7.12 0.34 14.83
N ALA A 94 6.32 -0.28 13.97
CA ALA A 94 5.01 -0.80 14.32
C ALA A 94 5.02 -2.32 14.14
N THR A 95 4.55 -3.05 15.14
CA THR A 95 4.37 -4.50 15.10
C THR A 95 2.91 -4.78 15.43
N LEU A 96 2.21 -5.41 14.50
CA LEU A 96 0.86 -5.89 14.65
C LEU A 96 0.90 -7.40 14.83
N THR A 97 0.22 -7.91 15.86
CA THR A 97 0.03 -9.35 16.09
C THR A 97 -1.44 -9.65 16.20
N TRP A 98 -1.92 -10.75 15.63
CA TRP A 98 -3.33 -11.13 15.69
C TRP A 98 -3.51 -12.63 15.77
N THR A 99 -4.73 -13.03 16.12
CA THR A 99 -5.13 -14.43 16.21
C THR A 99 -6.30 -14.71 15.27
N GLY A 100 -6.30 -15.89 14.64
CA GLY A 100 -7.36 -16.36 13.74
C GLY A 100 -6.96 -16.30 12.26
N GLY A 101 -7.73 -16.95 11.39
CA GLY A 101 -7.44 -17.11 9.96
C GLY A 101 -7.72 -15.87 9.10
N VAL A 102 -7.66 -14.67 9.68
CA VAL A 102 -7.85 -13.40 8.97
C VAL A 102 -6.49 -12.78 8.74
N ASP A 103 -6.31 -12.18 7.58
CA ASP A 103 -5.07 -11.49 7.21
C ASP A 103 -5.19 -9.99 7.50
N LEU A 104 -4.32 -9.48 8.38
CA LEU A 104 -4.27 -8.07 8.78
C LEU A 104 -2.96 -7.42 8.34
N ASP A 105 -3.08 -6.18 7.89
CA ASP A 105 -1.97 -5.30 7.56
C ASP A 105 -1.86 -4.13 8.54
N VAL A 106 -0.64 -3.70 8.82
CA VAL A 106 -0.28 -2.42 9.42
C VAL A 106 0.44 -1.55 8.40
N ALA A 107 0.05 -0.27 8.32
CA ALA A 107 0.62 0.66 7.38
C ALA A 107 0.97 2.02 7.99
N PHE A 108 2.04 2.63 7.46
CA PHE A 108 2.32 4.05 7.68
C PHE A 108 1.68 4.87 6.56
N VAL A 109 0.89 5.87 6.92
CA VAL A 109 0.14 6.70 5.99
C VAL A 109 0.55 8.16 6.17
N ASP A 110 0.90 8.84 5.07
CA ASP A 110 1.22 10.26 5.15
C ASP A 110 -0.04 11.14 5.26
N SER A 111 0.18 12.45 5.45
CA SER A 111 -0.92 13.42 5.56
C SER A 111 -1.79 13.55 4.31
N ARG A 112 -1.36 13.02 3.16
CA ARG A 112 -2.13 12.97 1.91
C ARG A 112 -2.89 11.66 1.74
N GLY A 113 -2.86 10.78 2.74
CA GLY A 113 -3.50 9.46 2.68
C GLY A 113 -2.70 8.41 1.90
N ARG A 114 -1.43 8.66 1.57
CA ARG A 114 -0.61 7.69 0.84
C ARG A 114 -0.02 6.69 1.82
N ARG A 115 -0.30 5.40 1.63
CA ARG A 115 0.24 4.28 2.43
C ARG A 115 1.72 4.06 2.13
N LEU A 116 2.60 4.80 2.78
CA LEU A 116 4.05 4.78 2.60
C LEU A 116 4.68 3.37 2.72
N SER A 117 4.16 2.53 3.63
CA SER A 117 4.62 1.15 3.78
C SER A 117 4.19 0.26 2.62
N ALA A 118 2.99 0.47 2.07
CA ALA A 118 2.58 -0.20 0.83
C ALA A 118 3.45 0.28 -0.34
N LEU A 119 3.79 1.57 -0.39
CA LEU A 119 4.67 2.14 -1.42
C LEU A 119 6.13 1.74 -1.28
N ARG A 120 6.51 1.07 -0.17
CA ARG A 120 7.87 0.61 0.13
C ARG A 120 8.92 1.70 -0.14
N ARG A 121 8.56 2.94 0.20
CA ARG A 121 9.39 4.12 -0.03
C ARG A 121 10.74 3.93 0.64
N GLU A 122 11.80 4.47 0.05
CA GLU A 122 13.16 4.41 0.60
C GLU A 122 13.16 4.71 2.11
N GLY A 123 13.75 3.80 2.89
CA GLY A 123 13.77 3.87 4.34
C GLY A 123 12.55 3.26 5.05
N ILE A 124 11.63 2.59 4.35
CA ILE A 124 10.55 1.79 4.98
C ILE A 124 10.73 0.31 4.61
N LEU A 125 10.76 -0.55 5.63
CA LEU A 125 10.83 -2.01 5.46
C LEU A 125 9.69 -2.67 6.19
N VAL A 126 9.16 -3.74 5.60
CA VAL A 126 8.03 -4.50 6.11
C VAL A 126 8.38 -5.97 6.09
N ARG A 127 8.00 -6.65 7.16
CA ARG A 127 8.12 -8.10 7.31
C ARG A 127 6.78 -8.66 7.74
N GLU A 128 6.30 -9.64 7.00
CA GLU A 128 5.05 -10.34 7.24
C GLU A 128 5.37 -11.78 7.64
N ARG A 129 4.66 -12.28 8.65
CA ARG A 129 4.71 -13.65 9.17
C ARG A 129 3.29 -14.07 9.52
N ASP A 130 3.08 -15.38 9.69
CA ASP A 130 1.77 -15.87 10.12
C ASP A 130 1.37 -15.24 11.47
N GLY A 131 0.26 -14.51 11.48
CA GLY A 131 -0.25 -13.77 12.65
C GLY A 131 0.56 -12.55 13.09
N GLU A 132 1.57 -12.09 12.32
CA GLU A 132 2.37 -10.91 12.64
C GLU A 132 2.77 -10.12 11.40
N GLU A 133 2.61 -8.80 11.44
CA GLU A 133 3.26 -7.90 10.48
C GLU A 133 4.02 -6.81 11.22
N THR A 134 5.25 -6.53 10.77
CA THR A 134 6.10 -5.48 11.32
C THR A 134 6.55 -4.53 10.23
N VAL A 135 6.36 -3.23 10.47
CA VAL A 135 6.84 -2.13 9.62
C VAL A 135 7.87 -1.30 10.39
N THR A 136 8.99 -0.97 9.74
CA THR A 136 9.99 -0.03 10.27
C THR A 136 10.20 1.12 9.31
N MET A 137 10.31 2.33 9.84
CA MET A 137 10.70 3.53 9.11
C MET A 137 12.01 4.06 9.70
N ARG A 138 13.07 4.05 8.89
CA ARG A 138 14.43 4.42 9.30
C ARG A 138 14.47 5.81 9.91
N SER A 139 13.87 6.79 9.22
CA SER A 139 13.77 8.15 9.72
C SER A 139 12.40 8.78 9.45
N VAL A 140 11.84 9.45 10.45
CA VAL A 140 10.51 10.10 10.35
C VAL A 140 10.67 11.61 10.29
N SER A 141 10.55 12.18 9.08
CA SER A 141 10.69 13.62 8.84
C SER A 141 9.37 14.39 8.80
N LYS A 142 8.24 13.70 8.67
CA LYS A 142 6.89 14.27 8.62
C LYS A 142 5.94 13.43 9.46
N PRO A 143 4.84 14.00 9.98
CA PRO A 143 3.85 13.21 10.69
C PRO A 143 3.29 12.09 9.81
N VAL A 144 3.16 10.90 10.40
CA VAL A 144 2.57 9.72 9.77
C VAL A 144 1.47 9.15 10.65
N PHE A 145 0.47 8.55 10.04
CA PHE A 145 -0.55 7.79 10.72
C PHE A 145 -0.23 6.31 10.68
N VAL A 146 -0.55 5.59 11.75
CA VAL A 146 -0.51 4.12 11.77
C VAL A 146 -1.93 3.62 11.58
N GLU A 147 -2.10 2.81 10.53
CA GLU A 147 -3.37 2.27 10.07
C GLU A 147 -3.31 0.74 10.11
N VAL A 148 -4.37 0.10 10.58
CA VAL A 148 -4.55 -1.35 10.50
C VAL A 148 -5.69 -1.64 9.54
N SER A 149 -5.49 -2.57 8.60
CA SER A 149 -6.52 -2.96 7.63
C SER A 149 -6.61 -4.45 7.44
N ARG A 150 -7.78 -4.92 7.00
CA ARG A 150 -8.03 -6.33 6.71
C ARG A 150 -7.78 -6.60 5.23
N LYS A 151 -6.89 -7.53 4.88
CA LYS A 151 -6.65 -7.91 3.48
C LYS A 151 -7.85 -8.63 2.88
N GLY A 152 -8.11 -8.41 1.59
CA GLY A 152 -9.17 -9.08 0.85
C GLY A 152 -10.61 -8.63 1.13
N VAL A 153 -10.83 -7.74 2.10
CA VAL A 153 -12.16 -7.19 2.40
C VAL A 153 -12.29 -5.82 1.74
N GLY A 154 -13.02 -5.76 0.62
CA GLY A 154 -13.37 -4.50 -0.05
C GLY A 154 -14.12 -3.56 0.90
N GLY A 155 -13.93 -2.24 0.72
CA GLY A 155 -14.47 -1.22 1.61
C GLY A 155 -15.97 -1.36 1.84
N GLY A 156 -16.36 -1.62 3.10
CA GLY A 156 -17.76 -1.66 3.55
C GLY A 156 -18.24 -3.00 4.11
N VAL A 157 -17.52 -4.11 3.88
CA VAL A 157 -17.93 -5.41 4.41
C VAL A 157 -17.41 -5.59 5.84
N LYS A 158 -18.32 -5.82 6.79
CA LYS A 158 -17.96 -6.20 8.16
C LYS A 158 -17.56 -7.69 8.19
N GLY A 159 -16.41 -7.98 8.77
CA GLY A 159 -15.94 -9.34 9.01
C GLY A 159 -16.21 -9.79 10.46
N PRO A 160 -16.00 -11.07 10.78
CA PRO A 160 -16.01 -11.50 12.18
C PRO A 160 -14.96 -10.70 12.96
N PRO A 161 -15.26 -10.27 14.20
CA PRO A 161 -14.32 -9.51 15.02
C PRO A 161 -12.97 -10.23 15.11
N VAL A 162 -11.89 -9.50 14.88
CA VAL A 162 -10.53 -9.98 15.09
C VAL A 162 -9.90 -9.20 16.23
N SER A 163 -9.33 -9.94 17.16
CA SER A 163 -8.47 -9.41 18.21
C SER A 163 -7.05 -9.30 17.67
N ALA A 164 -6.49 -8.10 17.80
CA ALA A 164 -5.12 -7.81 17.43
C ALA A 164 -4.48 -6.89 18.46
N THR A 165 -3.16 -6.95 18.57
CA THR A 165 -2.36 -6.04 19.40
C THR A 165 -1.41 -5.29 18.48
N LEU A 166 -1.48 -3.97 18.51
CA LEU A 166 -0.56 -3.08 17.82
C LEU A 166 0.42 -2.48 18.81
N LYS A 167 1.70 -2.74 18.61
CA LYS A 167 2.81 -2.15 19.36
C LYS A 167 3.53 -1.13 18.48
N ILE A 168 3.55 0.12 18.90
CA ILE A 168 4.28 1.21 18.25
C ILE A 168 5.47 1.60 19.13
N LYS A 169 6.68 1.51 18.59
CA LYS A 169 7.92 1.96 19.22
C LYS A 169 8.48 3.17 18.48
N THR A 170 8.72 4.23 19.23
CA THR A 170 9.54 5.39 18.84
C THR A 170 10.89 5.30 19.56
N GLY A 171 11.83 6.21 19.26
CA GLY A 171 13.17 6.21 19.87
C GLY A 171 13.17 6.21 21.41
N ASP A 172 12.18 6.84 22.03
CA ASP A 172 12.06 7.04 23.47
C ASP A 172 10.90 6.28 24.13
N GLN A 173 9.90 5.85 23.36
CA GLN A 173 8.65 5.33 23.90
C GLN A 173 8.17 4.08 23.18
N THR A 174 7.37 3.30 23.88
CA THR A 174 6.60 2.20 23.30
C THR A 174 5.16 2.32 23.80
N LYS A 175 4.21 2.29 22.86
CA LYS A 175 2.78 2.26 23.15
C LYS A 175 2.16 1.01 22.55
N THR A 176 1.24 0.41 23.30
CA THR A 176 0.53 -0.79 22.89
C THR A 176 -0.96 -0.48 22.85
N PHE A 177 -1.64 -0.97 21.81
CA PHE A 177 -3.07 -0.82 21.59
C PHE A 177 -3.67 -2.20 21.37
N ASP A 178 -4.62 -2.59 22.21
CA ASP A 178 -5.44 -3.77 21.96
C ASP A 178 -6.64 -3.35 21.10
N ILE A 179 -6.84 -4.08 20.01
CA ILE A 179 -7.76 -3.73 18.94
C ILE A 179 -8.72 -4.90 18.76
N THR A 180 -10.01 -4.58 18.83
CA THR A 180 -11.06 -5.44 18.30
C THR A 180 -11.60 -4.76 17.05
N SER A 181 -11.39 -5.34 15.88
CA SER A 181 -11.85 -4.77 14.62
C SER A 181 -12.84 -5.71 13.93
N ASP A 182 -14.03 -5.23 13.61
CA ASP A 182 -14.96 -5.80 12.62
C ASP A 182 -14.92 -5.02 11.29
N HIS A 183 -14.15 -3.92 11.23
CA HIS A 183 -14.06 -2.99 10.12
C HIS A 183 -12.92 -3.34 9.15
N ALA A 184 -13.06 -2.90 7.89
CA ALA A 184 -12.03 -3.08 6.86
C ALA A 184 -10.75 -2.27 7.14
N THR A 185 -10.83 -1.12 7.82
CA THR A 185 -9.68 -0.27 8.13
C THR A 185 -9.92 0.55 9.40
N LEU A 186 -8.90 0.67 10.25
CA LEU A 186 -8.87 1.49 11.45
C LEU A 186 -7.61 2.35 11.48
N ARG A 187 -7.75 3.66 11.69
CA ARG A 187 -6.63 4.57 11.94
C ARG A 187 -6.46 4.78 13.43
N LEU A 188 -5.35 4.32 13.98
CA LEU A 188 -5.20 4.14 15.43
C LEU A 188 -4.29 5.16 16.07
N ALA A 189 -3.29 5.65 15.34
CA ALA A 189 -2.33 6.61 15.88
C ALA A 189 -1.90 7.64 14.85
N LYS A 190 -1.58 8.84 15.33
CA LYS A 190 -0.78 9.84 14.63
C LYS A 190 0.56 9.96 15.35
N VAL A 191 1.65 9.76 14.63
CA VAL A 191 3.01 9.89 15.15
C VAL A 191 3.65 11.14 14.57
N SER A 192 4.22 11.96 15.45
CA SER A 192 4.91 13.20 15.08
C SER A 192 6.19 13.33 15.88
N TRP A 193 7.24 13.83 15.23
CA TRP A 193 8.49 14.20 15.87
C TRP A 193 8.56 15.72 16.04
N SER A 194 8.88 16.17 17.26
CA SER A 194 9.44 17.50 17.49
C SER A 194 10.97 17.34 17.47
N ARG A 195 11.65 18.11 16.63
CA ARG A 195 13.09 18.34 16.81
C ARG A 195 13.31 19.30 17.97
#